data_AF-A0A968NL78-F1
#
_entry.id   AF-A0A968NL78-F1
#
_cell.length_a   1.000
_cell.length_b   1.000
_cell.length_c   1.000
_cell.angle_alpha   90.00
_cell.angle_beta   90.00
_cell.angle_gamma   90.00
#
_symmetry.space_group_name_H-M   'P 1'
#
loop_
_entity.id
_entity.type
_entity.pdbx_description
1 polymer ?
#
loop_
_entity_poly.entity_id
_entity_poly.type
_entity_poly.pdbx_seq_one_letter_code
_entity_poly.pdbx_strand_id
1 'polypeptide(L)' 'MTSFAYPYGSYTVETVKLVRNLGLDCACSTVEGLVWKGSDAFLLPRYHIHDWSGEEFGQHLEKWFNN' A
#
# COMPACT_ATOMS: atom_id res chain seq x y z
N MET A 1 -5.37 -13.87 10.76
CA MET A 1 -4.59 -12.89 9.99
C MET A 1 -5.16 -12.88 8.59
N THR A 2 -5.59 -11.73 8.08
CA THR A 2 -6.32 -11.62 6.79
C THR A 2 -5.54 -10.84 5.74
N SER A 3 -4.45 -10.15 6.11
CA SER A 3 -3.66 -9.33 5.19
C SER A 3 -2.16 -9.45 5.43
N PHE A 4 -1.37 -9.01 4.45
CA PHE A 4 0.08 -8.98 4.47
C PHE A 4 0.65 -7.60 4.13
N ALA A 5 1.86 -7.27 4.58
CA ALA A 5 2.59 -6.08 4.15
C ALA A 5 4.01 -6.49 3.77
N TYR A 6 4.42 -6.19 2.55
CA TYR A 6 5.77 -6.54 2.09
C TYR A 6 6.81 -5.75 2.89
N PRO A 7 7.75 -6.41 3.59
CA PRO A 7 8.79 -5.74 4.36
C PRO A 7 9.60 -4.80 3.46
N TYR A 8 9.68 -3.52 3.84
CA TYR A 8 10.35 -2.47 3.06
C TYR A 8 9.83 -2.32 1.62
N GLY A 9 8.64 -2.85 1.31
CA GLY A 9 8.11 -2.91 -0.05
C GLY A 9 8.85 -3.86 -0.98
N SER A 10 9.73 -4.71 -0.46
CA SER A 10 10.49 -5.66 -1.26
C SER A 10 9.62 -6.87 -1.62
N TYR A 11 9.39 -7.05 -2.92
CA TYR A 11 8.69 -8.22 -3.45
C TYR A 11 9.18 -8.53 -4.86
N THR A 12 9.05 -9.81 -5.23
CA THR A 12 9.13 -10.31 -6.60
C THR A 12 7.80 -10.91 -7.03
N VAL A 13 7.66 -11.23 -8.31
CA VAL A 13 6.48 -11.93 -8.84
C VAL A 13 6.23 -13.25 -8.09
N GLU A 14 7.29 -13.97 -7.70
CA GLU A 14 7.22 -15.23 -6.96
C GLU A 14 6.67 -15.00 -5.54
N THR A 15 7.16 -13.97 -4.84
CA THR A 15 6.67 -13.67 -3.49
C THR A 15 5.20 -13.26 -3.49
N VAL A 16 4.75 -12.49 -4.50
CA VAL A 16 3.34 -12.12 -4.64
C VAL A 16 2.48 -13.36 -4.88
N LYS A 17 2.93 -14.31 -5.72
CA LYS A 17 2.24 -15.58 -5.94
C LYS A 17 2.12 -16.40 -4.66
N LEU A 18 3.17 -16.47 -3.85
CA LEU A 18 3.12 -17.17 -2.56
C LEU A 18 2.07 -16.54 -1.64
N VAL A 19 2.07 -15.22 -1.49
CA VAL A 19 1.11 -14.50 -0.63
C VAL A 19 -0.33 -14.72 -1.09
N ARG A 20 -0.60 -14.71 -2.41
CA ARG A 20 -1.92 -15.05 -2.97
C ARG A 20 -2.40 -16.44 -2.59
N ASN A 21 -1.49 -17.41 -2.52
CA ASN A 21 -1.82 -18.80 -2.20
C ASN A 21 -2.02 -19.05 -0.70
N LEU A 22 -1.73 -18.08 0.17
CA LEU A 22 -1.92 -18.22 1.63
C LEU A 22 -3.39 -18.07 2.08
N GLY A 23 -4.32 -17.77 1.16
CA GLY A 23 -5.72 -17.55 1.49
C GLY A 23 -5.98 -16.23 2.25
N LEU A 24 -5.08 -15.25 2.10
CA LEU A 24 -5.26 -13.90 2.60
C LEU A 24 -6.15 -13.08 1.65
N ASP A 25 -6.77 -12.02 2.16
CA ASP A 25 -7.66 -11.16 1.37
C ASP A 25 -6.88 -10.14 0.54
N CYS A 26 -5.75 -9.65 1.07
CA CYS A 26 -4.96 -8.60 0.42
C CYS A 26 -3.51 -8.51 0.93
N ALA A 27 -2.68 -7.76 0.20
CA ALA A 27 -1.35 -7.38 0.61
C ALA A 27 -0.99 -5.96 0.15
N CYS A 28 -0.29 -5.22 1.01
CA CYS A 28 0.11 -3.84 0.75
C CYS A 28 1.59 -3.73 0.36
N SER A 29 1.86 -3.03 -0.74
CA SER A 29 3.18 -2.63 -1.19
C SER A 29 3.61 -1.30 -0.55
N THR A 30 4.69 -0.69 -1.06
CA THR A 30 5.09 0.70 -0.75
C THR A 30 5.04 1.59 -2.00
N VAL A 31 4.39 1.11 -3.07
CA VAL A 31 4.10 1.97 -4.23
C VAL A 31 3.10 3.02 -3.77
N GLU A 32 3.41 4.29 -3.98
CA GLU A 32 2.53 5.37 -3.57
C GLU A 32 1.31 5.49 -4.49
N GLY A 33 0.13 5.71 -3.90
CA GLY A 33 -1.09 5.83 -4.66
C GLY A 33 -2.35 5.56 -3.84
N LEU A 34 -3.50 5.93 -4.42
CA LEU A 34 -4.81 5.61 -3.89
C LEU A 34 -5.21 4.18 -4.23
N VAL A 35 -5.93 3.54 -3.31
CA VAL A 35 -6.60 2.26 -3.56
C VAL A 35 -7.90 2.52 -4.30
N TRP A 36 -8.08 1.87 -5.45
CA TRP A 36 -9.29 1.91 -6.26
C TRP A 36 -9.90 0.52 -6.36
N LYS A 37 -11.16 0.43 -6.82
CA LYS A 37 -11.85 -0.85 -7.01
C LYS A 37 -11.10 -1.83 -7.93
N GLY A 38 -10.30 -1.31 -8.87
CA GLY A 38 -9.48 -2.10 -9.80
C GLY A 38 -8.03 -2.31 -9.35
N SER A 39 -7.63 -1.82 -8.17
CA SER A 39 -6.28 -2.05 -7.65
C SER A 39 -6.04 -3.54 -7.45
N ASP A 40 -4.81 -3.98 -7.71
CA ASP A 40 -4.42 -5.34 -7.38
C ASP A 40 -4.44 -5.52 -5.85
N ALA A 41 -5.36 -6.36 -5.38
CA ALA A 41 -5.54 -6.66 -3.96
C ALA A 41 -4.26 -7.15 -3.27
N PHE A 42 -3.30 -7.73 -4.00
CA PHE A 42 -2.04 -8.22 -3.42
C PHE A 42 -0.85 -7.29 -3.67
N LEU A 43 -1.09 -6.09 -4.19
CA LEU A 43 -0.11 -5.02 -4.39
C LEU A 43 -0.70 -3.65 -4.05
N LEU A 44 -1.59 -3.58 -3.05
CA LEU A 44 -2.27 -2.33 -2.69
C LEU A 44 -1.25 -1.21 -2.41
N PRO A 45 -1.42 -0.02 -3.01
CA PRO A 45 -0.51 1.09 -2.79
C PRO A 45 -0.63 1.66 -1.37
N ARG A 46 0.44 2.32 -0.91
CA ARG A 46 0.48 3.06 0.35
C ARG A 46 1.40 4.26 0.22
N TYR A 47 1.01 5.39 0.81
CA TYR A 47 1.89 6.53 1.00
C TYR A 47 2.80 6.32 2.21
N HIS A 48 4.06 6.70 2.09
CA HIS A 48 4.97 6.77 3.23
C HIS A 48 4.65 8.04 4.04
N ILE A 49 4.42 7.88 5.34
CA ILE A 49 4.30 9.03 6.25
C ILE A 49 5.67 9.31 6.85
N HIS A 50 6.27 10.44 6.50
CA HIS A 50 7.56 10.85 7.07
C HIS A 50 7.36 11.55 8.41
N ASP A 51 8.46 12.02 9.00
CA ASP A 51 8.46 12.84 10.22
C ASP A 51 7.94 14.26 9.90
N TRP A 52 6.65 14.33 9.60
CA TRP A 52 5.94 15.55 9.26
C TRP A 52 5.23 16.11 10.47
N SER A 53 5.15 17.44 10.53
CA SER A 53 4.21 18.12 11.40
C SER A 53 2.76 17.80 10.98
N GLY A 54 1.81 18.04 11.89
CA GLY A 54 0.39 17.85 11.59
C GLY A 54 -0.10 18.74 10.42
N GLU A 55 0.48 19.93 10.26
CA GLU A 55 0.17 20.84 9.15
C GLU A 55 0.67 20.29 7.81
N GLU A 56 1.92 19.85 7.74
CA GLU A 56 2.51 19.25 6.53
C GLU A 56 1.75 17.98 6.13
N PHE A 57 1.40 17.12 7.09
CA PHE A 57 0.60 15.94 6.81
C PHE A 57 -0.78 16.30 6.24
N GLY A 58 -1.42 17.34 6.76
CA GLY A 58 -2.69 17.86 6.23
C GLY A 58 -2.58 18.29 4.76
N GLN A 59 -1.52 19.02 4.40
CA GLN A 59 -1.26 19.43 3.02
C GLN A 59 -1.04 18.22 2.08
N HIS A 60 -0.35 17.19 2.57
CA HIS A 60 -0.18 15.93 1.84
C HIS A 60 -1.52 15.20 1.61
N LEU A 61 -2.38 15.11 2.63
CA LEU A 61 -3.72 14.51 2.49
C LEU A 61 -4.56 15.25 1.46
N GLU A 62 -4.61 16.59 1.52
CA GLU A 62 -5.34 17.40 0.54
C GLU A 62 -4.84 17.13 -0.88
N LYS A 63 -3.52 17.07 -1.07
CA LYS A 63 -2.92 16.75 -2.37
C LYS A 63 -3.27 15.34 -2.84
N TRP A 64 -3.31 14.34 -1.96
CA TRP A 64 -3.61 12.97 -2.37
C TRP A 64 -5.07 12.75 -2.75
N PHE A 65 -6.01 13.39 -2.05
CA PHE A 65 -7.44 13.17 -2.28
C PHE A 65 -8.09 14.15 -3.28
N ASN A 66 -7.46 15.27 -3.61
CA ASN A 66 -7.99 16.28 -4.54
C ASN A 66 -7.38 16.20 -5.96
N ASN A 67 -6.57 15.19 -6.26
CA ASN A 67 -6.02 14.95 -7.61
C ASN A 67 -6.82 13.90 -8.39
#